data_AF-A0A151J4G9-F1
#
_entry.id   AF-A0A151J4G9-F1
#
_cell.length_a   1.000
_cell.length_b   1.000
_cell.length_c   1.000
_cell.angle_alpha   90.00
_cell.angle_beta   90.00
_cell.angle_gamma   90.00
#
_symmetry.space_group_name_H-M   'P 1'
#
loop_
_entity.id
_entity.type
_entity.pdbx_description
1 polymer ?
#
loop_
_entity_poly.entity_id
_entity_poly.type
_entity_poly.pdbx_seq_one_letter_code
_entity_poly.pdbx_strand_id
1 'polypeptide(L)'
;MLYTGLIVLKDVLPSKIYNHFITLSLASSIMISQYYSKLENYVSYAQNLMKHFVCQTIKIYGSDFVSHNIHNFLHLSKCVTLYDSLDNFVIRCVIEESNITECTNIISNDSVKLRKEHFNGPLINDCTSPQYMQAQTNHYCLDISKLSDRFVELKNNLIIEVKNIASCKNSVWLIGHRYSKRDSFYSKPCLSSLFDIQYIEKENNLLEVWNIDVIKRKLVVLPYKHKLVSFPLLHM
;
A
#
# COMPACT_ATOMS: atom_id res chain seq x y z
N MET A 1 8.85 -3.83 5.89
CA MET A 1 9.42 -2.56 6.40
C MET A 1 8.42 -1.41 6.28
N LEU A 2 7.94 -1.05 5.08
CA LEU A 2 7.09 0.14 4.85
C LEU A 2 5.70 0.08 5.49
N TYR A 3 5.09 -1.11 5.60
CA TYR A 3 3.78 -1.27 6.26
C TYR A 3 3.92 -1.80 7.69
N THR A 4 4.49 -2.99 7.82
CA THR A 4 4.63 -3.68 9.10
C THR A 4 5.52 -2.94 10.09
N GLY A 5 6.56 -2.23 9.62
CA GLY A 5 7.44 -1.44 10.49
C GLY A 5 6.70 -0.30 11.18
N LEU A 6 5.74 0.35 10.48
CA LEU A 6 4.93 1.42 11.07
C LEU A 6 4.06 0.93 12.23
N ILE A 7 3.60 -0.33 12.17
CA ILE A 7 2.80 -0.95 13.24
C ILE A 7 3.70 -1.45 14.37
N VAL A 8 4.66 -2.31 14.05
CA VAL A 8 5.44 -3.07 15.04
C VAL A 8 6.33 -2.16 15.88
N LEU A 9 6.93 -1.13 15.28
CA LEU A 9 7.90 -0.29 15.98
C LEU A 9 7.25 0.79 16.87
N LYS A 10 5.93 0.99 16.75
CA LYS A 10 5.22 2.12 17.38
C LYS A 10 5.25 2.10 18.90
N ASP A 11 5.06 0.93 19.49
CA ASP A 11 5.09 0.74 20.95
C ASP A 11 6.46 0.22 21.44
N VAL A 12 7.39 -0.10 20.54
CA VAL A 12 8.72 -0.64 20.86
C VAL A 12 9.77 0.47 20.95
N LEU A 13 9.71 1.47 20.06
CA LEU A 13 10.70 2.53 19.99
C LEU A 13 10.27 3.78 20.78
N PRO A 14 11.21 4.50 21.41
CA PRO A 14 10.93 5.83 21.95
C PRO A 14 10.36 6.76 20.88
N SER A 15 9.41 7.62 21.26
CA SER A 15 8.67 8.48 20.30
C SER A 15 9.59 9.27 19.35
N LYS A 16 10.73 9.76 19.83
CA LYS A 16 11.72 10.47 18.99
C LYS A 16 12.28 9.59 17.87
N ILE A 17 12.65 8.35 18.20
CA ILE A 17 13.21 7.37 17.26
C ILE A 17 12.11 6.87 16.31
N TYR A 18 10.91 6.61 16.83
CA TYR A 18 9.78 6.18 16.01
C TYR A 18 9.37 7.24 14.97
N ASN A 19 9.28 8.51 15.36
CA ASN A 19 8.97 9.60 14.42
C ASN A 19 10.05 9.77 13.34
N HIS A 20 11.32 9.53 13.71
CA HIS A 20 12.44 9.52 12.76
C HIS A 20 12.33 8.36 11.78
N PHE A 21 11.94 7.18 12.24
CA PHE A 21 11.60 6.04 11.37
C PHE A 21 10.42 6.35 10.43
N ILE A 22 9.34 6.97 10.93
CA ILE A 22 8.19 7.37 10.08
C ILE A 22 8.65 8.34 8.98
N THR A 23 9.54 9.28 9.29
CA THR A 23 10.06 10.24 8.30
C THR A 23 10.73 9.51 7.13
N LEU A 24 11.59 8.53 7.42
CA LEU A 24 12.20 7.70 6.37
C LEU A 24 11.15 6.89 5.61
N SER A 25 10.28 6.18 6.34
CA SER A 25 9.26 5.31 5.75
C SER A 25 8.32 6.07 4.81
N LEU A 26 7.92 7.28 5.20
CA LEU A 26 7.05 8.14 4.40
C LEU A 26 7.77 8.68 3.17
N ALA A 27 9.01 9.17 3.32
CA ALA A 27 9.81 9.64 2.19
C ALA A 27 10.00 8.52 1.14
N SER A 28 10.37 7.32 1.59
CA SER A 28 10.48 6.14 0.72
C SER A 28 9.14 5.78 0.06
N SER A 29 8.04 5.82 0.80
CA SER A 29 6.70 5.51 0.26
C SER A 29 6.29 6.47 -0.86
N ILE A 30 6.57 7.77 -0.71
CA ILE A 30 6.32 8.78 -1.75
C ILE A 30 7.17 8.50 -3.00
N MET A 31 8.46 8.19 -2.81
CA MET A 31 9.40 7.96 -3.91
C MET A 31 9.13 6.66 -4.69
N ILE A 32 8.52 5.66 -4.03
CA ILE A 32 8.16 4.37 -4.63
C ILE A 32 6.81 4.46 -5.36
N SER A 33 5.85 5.20 -4.81
CA SER A 33 4.50 5.29 -5.38
C SER A 33 4.50 5.91 -6.77
N GLN A 34 3.97 5.21 -7.77
CA GLN A 34 3.86 5.71 -9.15
C GLN A 34 2.94 6.94 -9.26
N TYR A 35 2.02 7.11 -8.31
CA TYR A 35 1.15 8.30 -8.24
C TYR A 35 1.88 9.50 -7.65
N TYR A 36 2.45 9.35 -6.45
CA TYR A 36 3.07 10.47 -5.74
C TYR A 36 4.41 10.90 -6.37
N SER A 37 5.17 9.97 -6.95
CA SER A 37 6.47 10.28 -7.55
C SER A 37 6.37 11.15 -8.81
N LYS A 38 5.20 11.20 -9.46
CA LYS A 38 4.93 12.05 -10.64
C LYS A 38 4.54 13.48 -10.27
N LEU A 39 4.28 13.76 -9.00
CA LEU A 39 3.81 15.06 -8.53
C LEU A 39 4.94 15.83 -7.85
N GLU A 40 5.38 16.92 -8.47
CA GLU A 40 6.56 17.70 -8.04
C GLU A 40 6.50 18.12 -6.56
N ASN A 41 5.32 18.55 -6.07
CA ASN A 41 5.13 18.93 -4.67
C ASN A 41 5.41 17.78 -3.69
N TYR A 42 4.99 16.55 -4.03
CA TYR A 42 5.24 15.37 -3.21
C TYR A 42 6.69 14.93 -3.28
N VAL A 43 7.32 14.97 -4.47
CA VAL A 43 8.74 14.67 -4.65
C VAL A 43 9.60 15.65 -3.84
N SER A 44 9.32 16.95 -3.93
CA SER A 44 9.99 17.99 -3.13
C SER A 44 9.79 17.77 -1.63
N TYR A 45 8.58 17.39 -1.21
CA TYR A 45 8.31 17.03 0.18
C TYR A 45 9.13 15.81 0.64
N ALA A 46 9.20 14.74 -0.16
CA ALA A 46 10.00 13.56 0.14
C ALA A 46 11.50 13.89 0.23
N GLN A 47 12.01 14.75 -0.65
CA GLN A 47 13.39 15.24 -0.58
C GLN A 47 13.64 16.01 0.72
N ASN A 48 12.70 16.86 1.15
CA ASN A 48 12.81 17.58 2.42
C ASN A 48 12.73 16.65 3.63
N LEU A 49 11.89 15.61 3.59
CA LEU A 49 11.85 14.56 4.61
C LEU A 49 13.18 13.80 4.68
N MET A 50 13.77 13.48 3.53
CA MET A 50 15.06 12.76 3.48
C MET A 50 16.22 13.62 4.02
N LYS A 51 16.27 14.91 3.64
CA LYS A 51 17.21 15.88 4.23
C LYS A 51 17.04 15.97 5.74
N HIS A 52 15.79 16.10 6.21
CA HIS A 52 15.47 16.15 7.63
C HIS A 52 15.91 14.87 8.34
N PHE A 53 15.64 13.71 7.77
CA PHE A 53 16.06 12.41 8.31
C PHE A 53 17.58 12.38 8.52
N VAL A 54 18.38 12.70 7.50
CA VAL A 54 19.84 12.72 7.59
C VAL A 54 20.33 13.68 8.68
N CYS A 55 19.79 14.90 8.73
CA CYS A 55 20.17 15.88 9.75
C CYS A 55 19.80 15.43 11.18
N GLN A 56 18.70 14.71 11.36
CA GLN A 56 18.28 14.20 12.67
C GLN A 56 19.06 12.95 13.10
N THR A 57 19.55 12.14 12.16
CA THR A 57 20.36 10.96 12.47
C THR A 57 21.55 11.30 13.37
N ILE A 58 22.28 12.37 13.04
CA ILE A 58 23.41 12.88 13.83
C ILE A 58 22.97 13.23 15.26
N LYS A 59 21.83 13.91 15.39
CA LYS A 59 21.29 14.39 16.67
C LYS A 59 20.67 13.31 17.54
N ILE A 60 20.24 12.21 16.94
CA ILE A 60 19.53 11.12 17.62
C ILE A 60 20.49 9.99 18.00
N TYR A 61 21.40 9.62 17.10
CA TYR A 61 22.27 8.46 17.27
C TYR A 61 23.76 8.83 17.46
N GLY A 62 24.11 10.11 17.35
CA GLY A 62 25.50 10.58 17.46
C GLY A 62 26.21 10.66 16.10
N SER A 63 27.29 11.45 16.04
CA SER A 63 28.14 11.61 14.85
C SER A 63 28.74 10.30 14.37
N ASP A 64 29.03 9.39 15.29
CA ASP A 64 29.71 8.13 15.03
C ASP A 64 28.82 7.14 14.27
N PHE A 65 27.49 7.36 14.31
CA PHE A 65 26.52 6.56 13.57
C PHE A 65 26.38 6.99 12.10
N VAL A 66 26.94 8.14 11.72
CA VAL A 66 26.86 8.69 10.35
C VAL A 66 27.87 7.99 9.45
N SER A 67 27.51 6.83 8.93
CA SER A 67 28.27 6.16 7.87
C SER A 67 28.01 6.80 6.50
N HIS A 68 28.88 6.49 5.52
CA HIS A 68 28.68 6.85 4.10
C HIS A 68 27.28 6.47 3.57
N ASN A 69 26.67 5.39 4.10
CA ASN A 69 25.34 4.92 3.70
C ASN A 69 24.23 5.93 4.00
N ILE A 70 24.37 6.73 5.07
CA ILE A 70 23.39 7.76 5.43
C ILE A 70 23.48 8.96 4.46
N HIS A 71 24.69 9.26 3.98
CA HIS A 71 24.89 10.27 2.95
C HIS A 71 24.31 9.86 1.59
N ASN A 72 24.35 8.57 1.25
CA ASN A 72 23.75 8.03 0.02
C ASN A 72 22.23 8.26 -0.06
N PHE A 73 21.51 8.31 1.08
CA PHE A 73 20.09 8.68 1.10
C PHE A 73 19.81 10.09 0.58
N LEU A 74 20.74 11.03 0.79
CA LEU A 74 20.62 12.39 0.25
C LEU A 74 20.67 12.38 -1.28
N HIS A 75 21.48 11.51 -1.87
CA HIS A 75 21.62 11.37 -3.32
C HIS A 75 20.46 10.56 -3.94
N LEU A 76 19.94 9.54 -3.26
CA LEU A 76 18.71 8.81 -3.67
C LEU A 76 17.53 9.75 -3.93
N SER A 77 17.37 10.77 -3.10
CA SER A 77 16.31 11.78 -3.29
C SER A 77 16.49 12.65 -4.54
N LYS A 78 17.73 12.84 -5.01
CA LYS A 78 18.07 13.53 -6.26
C LYS A 78 17.88 12.64 -7.48
N CYS A 79 18.07 11.33 -7.33
CA CYS A 79 17.85 10.35 -8.41
C CYS A 79 16.38 10.27 -8.85
N VAL A 80 15.40 10.46 -7.95
CA VAL A 80 13.97 10.47 -8.33
C VAL A 80 13.62 11.62 -9.28
N THR A 81 14.32 12.75 -9.21
CA THR A 81 14.16 13.86 -10.16
C THR A 81 14.71 13.53 -11.56
N LEU A 82 15.64 12.57 -11.66
CA LEU A 82 16.25 12.17 -12.92
C LEU A 82 15.56 10.95 -13.56
N TYR A 83 14.84 10.13 -12.78
CA TYR A 83 14.33 8.82 -13.21
C TYR A 83 12.84 8.56 -12.90
N ASP A 84 12.06 9.60 -12.59
CA ASP A 84 10.60 9.61 -12.31
C ASP A 84 10.13 8.86 -11.04
N SER A 85 10.72 7.71 -10.70
CA SER A 85 10.42 6.95 -9.49
C SER A 85 11.64 6.16 -9.01
N LEU A 86 11.66 5.81 -7.72
CA LEU A 86 12.73 4.97 -7.18
C LEU A 86 12.65 3.54 -7.75
N ASP A 87 11.46 3.05 -8.05
CA ASP A 87 11.27 1.76 -8.71
C ASP A 87 11.91 1.76 -10.10
N ASN A 88 11.75 2.82 -10.88
CA ASN A 88 12.39 2.95 -12.20
C ASN A 88 13.92 3.05 -12.09
N PHE A 89 14.43 3.75 -11.08
CA PHE A 89 15.86 3.79 -10.80
C PHE A 89 16.40 2.39 -10.47
N VAL A 90 15.74 1.65 -9.57
CA VAL A 90 16.16 0.29 -9.20
C VAL A 90 16.05 -0.66 -10.39
N ILE A 91 14.94 -0.62 -11.14
CA ILE A 91 14.75 -1.41 -12.36
C ILE A 91 15.89 -1.12 -13.35
N ARG A 92 16.26 0.14 -13.53
CA ARG A 92 17.32 0.52 -14.45
C ARG A 92 18.71 0.15 -13.96
N CYS A 93 19.02 0.30 -12.67
CA CYS A 93 20.27 -0.20 -12.09
C CYS A 93 20.39 -1.72 -12.27
N VAL A 94 19.29 -2.45 -12.05
CA VAL A 94 19.27 -3.91 -12.27
C VAL A 94 19.45 -4.25 -13.74
N ILE A 95 18.81 -3.51 -14.67
CA ILE A 95 19.00 -3.67 -16.12
C ILE A 95 20.46 -3.39 -16.54
N GLU A 96 21.06 -2.32 -16.02
CA GLU A 96 22.45 -1.92 -16.29
C GLU A 96 23.47 -2.92 -15.74
N GLU A 97 23.20 -3.53 -14.56
CA GLU A 97 24.04 -4.61 -14.01
C GLU A 97 23.82 -5.96 -14.72
N SER A 98 22.67 -6.19 -15.36
CA SER A 98 22.30 -7.48 -15.96
C SER A 98 22.41 -7.58 -17.49
N ASN A 99 22.73 -6.49 -18.20
CA ASN A 99 22.77 -6.43 -19.68
C ASN A 99 21.47 -6.93 -20.35
N ILE A 100 20.32 -6.81 -19.68
CA ILE A 100 19.03 -7.25 -20.23
C ILE A 100 18.44 -6.13 -21.09
N THR A 101 18.32 -6.35 -22.39
CA THR A 101 17.63 -5.44 -23.31
C THR A 101 16.13 -5.34 -22.97
N GLU A 102 15.59 -4.11 -23.06
CA GLU A 102 14.25 -3.67 -22.67
C GLU A 102 13.14 -4.70 -22.93
N CYS A 103 12.42 -5.11 -21.88
CA CYS A 103 11.13 -5.77 -22.04
C CYS A 103 10.07 -4.69 -22.35
N THR A 104 9.64 -4.68 -23.61
CA THR A 104 8.53 -3.84 -24.10
C THR A 104 7.27 -4.12 -23.29
N ASN A 105 6.63 -3.05 -22.83
CA ASN A 105 5.33 -3.10 -22.14
C ASN A 105 4.28 -3.73 -23.06
N ILE A 106 4.03 -5.02 -22.87
CA ILE A 106 2.83 -5.67 -23.39
C ILE A 106 1.67 -5.09 -22.58
N ILE A 107 0.97 -4.11 -23.16
CA ILE A 107 -0.34 -3.67 -22.69
C ILE A 107 -1.30 -4.84 -22.95
N SER A 108 -1.34 -5.79 -22.01
CA SER A 108 -2.36 -6.82 -21.98
C SER A 108 -3.62 -6.21 -21.36
N ASN A 109 -4.74 -6.26 -22.08
CA ASN A 109 -6.06 -5.87 -21.58
C ASN A 109 -6.24 -6.31 -20.10
N ASP A 110 -6.58 -5.35 -19.24
CA ASP A 110 -6.85 -5.52 -17.81
C ASP A 110 -8.08 -6.42 -17.62
N SER A 111 -7.88 -7.72 -17.79
CA SER A 111 -8.88 -8.75 -17.50
C SER A 111 -8.57 -9.34 -16.14
N VAL A 112 -9.55 -9.29 -15.24
CA VAL A 112 -9.43 -9.91 -13.92
C VAL A 112 -9.43 -11.43 -14.10
N LYS A 113 -8.34 -12.08 -13.72
CA LYS A 113 -8.21 -13.54 -13.72
C LYS A 113 -8.62 -14.08 -12.36
N LEU A 114 -9.72 -14.83 -12.32
CA LEU A 114 -10.20 -15.51 -11.12
C LEU A 114 -9.47 -16.85 -10.94
N ARG A 115 -9.12 -17.17 -9.71
CA ARG A 115 -8.31 -18.35 -9.36
C ARG A 115 -8.82 -19.02 -8.08
N LYS A 116 -8.47 -20.29 -7.93
CA LYS A 116 -8.77 -21.13 -6.76
C LYS A 116 -10.27 -21.18 -6.47
N GLU A 117 -10.98 -21.94 -7.29
CA GLU A 117 -12.41 -22.18 -7.08
C GLU A 117 -12.65 -22.87 -5.73
N HIS A 118 -13.72 -22.49 -5.06
CA HIS A 118 -14.17 -23.11 -3.83
C HIS A 118 -15.69 -23.09 -3.72
N PHE A 119 -16.20 -23.78 -2.71
CA PHE A 119 -17.63 -23.89 -2.43
C PHE A 119 -18.01 -23.44 -1.01
N ASN A 120 -17.02 -23.07 -0.18
CA ASN A 120 -17.19 -22.82 1.25
C ASN A 120 -17.39 -21.33 1.63
N GLY A 121 -17.66 -20.44 0.67
CA GLY A 121 -17.86 -19.02 0.95
C GLY A 121 -19.34 -18.65 1.14
N PRO A 122 -19.64 -17.53 1.81
CA PRO A 122 -21.00 -17.02 1.92
C PRO A 122 -21.55 -16.61 0.55
N LEU A 123 -22.78 -17.00 0.25
CA LEU A 123 -23.55 -16.59 -0.93
C LEU A 123 -24.81 -15.84 -0.47
N ILE A 124 -25.03 -14.65 -1.02
CA ILE A 124 -26.20 -13.80 -0.72
C ILE A 124 -26.71 -13.16 -2.03
N ASN A 125 -27.94 -12.66 -2.04
CA ASN A 125 -28.54 -11.92 -3.17
C ASN A 125 -28.33 -12.59 -4.54
N ASP A 126 -28.83 -13.82 -4.70
CA ASP A 126 -28.77 -14.62 -5.93
C ASP A 126 -27.36 -14.93 -6.46
N CYS A 127 -26.31 -14.70 -5.67
CA CYS A 127 -24.96 -15.15 -6.02
C CYS A 127 -24.90 -16.68 -6.01
N THR A 128 -24.34 -17.25 -7.07
CA THR A 128 -24.18 -18.70 -7.24
C THR A 128 -22.73 -19.08 -7.38
N SER A 129 -22.46 -20.38 -7.43
CA SER A 129 -21.17 -20.90 -7.90
C SER A 129 -20.95 -20.49 -9.37
N PRO A 130 -19.70 -20.38 -9.85
CA PRO A 130 -18.44 -20.63 -9.11
C PRO A 130 -18.06 -19.51 -8.13
N GLN A 131 -17.37 -19.87 -7.04
CA GLN A 131 -16.78 -18.95 -6.07
C GLN A 131 -15.26 -19.05 -6.12
N TYR A 132 -14.55 -17.98 -5.82
CA TYR A 132 -13.10 -17.88 -6.02
C TYR A 132 -12.40 -17.30 -4.79
N MET A 133 -11.27 -17.91 -4.42
CA MET A 133 -10.46 -17.37 -3.32
C MET A 133 -9.57 -16.21 -3.77
N GLN A 134 -9.26 -16.12 -5.06
CA GLN A 134 -8.30 -15.16 -5.57
C GLN A 134 -8.81 -14.45 -6.83
N ALA A 135 -8.62 -13.13 -6.87
CA ALA A 135 -8.80 -12.32 -8.06
C ALA A 135 -7.47 -11.62 -8.38
N GLN A 136 -6.92 -11.91 -9.56
CA GLN A 136 -5.66 -11.35 -10.00
C GLN A 136 -5.87 -10.35 -11.13
N THR A 137 -5.35 -9.14 -10.94
CA THR A 137 -5.17 -8.14 -11.98
C THR A 137 -3.71 -8.12 -12.43
N ASN A 138 -3.37 -7.28 -13.40
CA ASN A 138 -1.97 -7.09 -13.82
C ASN A 138 -1.12 -6.45 -12.71
N HIS A 139 -1.73 -5.72 -11.79
CA HIS A 139 -1.04 -4.92 -10.76
C HIS A 139 -1.09 -5.54 -9.36
N TYR A 140 -2.10 -6.34 -9.05
CA TYR A 140 -2.24 -6.94 -7.72
C TYR A 140 -2.98 -8.27 -7.73
N CYS A 141 -2.78 -9.05 -6.67
CA CYS A 141 -3.55 -10.27 -6.40
C CYS A 141 -4.34 -10.08 -5.11
N LEU A 142 -5.67 -10.05 -5.21
CA LEU A 142 -6.60 -10.10 -4.07
C LEU A 142 -6.72 -11.56 -3.63
N ASP A 143 -6.43 -11.84 -2.37
CA ASP A 143 -6.47 -13.18 -1.79
C ASP A 143 -7.29 -13.18 -0.51
N ILE A 144 -8.50 -13.74 -0.57
CA ILE A 144 -9.43 -13.75 0.56
C ILE A 144 -8.98 -14.68 1.69
N SER A 145 -8.06 -15.61 1.42
CA SER A 145 -7.51 -16.52 2.43
C SER A 145 -6.59 -15.80 3.43
N LYS A 146 -6.06 -14.63 3.05
CA LYS A 146 -5.14 -13.83 3.87
C LYS A 146 -5.87 -12.64 4.50
N LEU A 147 -5.82 -12.55 5.83
CA LEU A 147 -6.53 -11.51 6.58
C LEU A 147 -6.12 -10.09 6.18
N SER A 148 -4.85 -9.87 5.86
CA SER A 148 -4.31 -8.55 5.50
C SER A 148 -4.62 -8.11 4.08
N ASP A 149 -4.97 -9.06 3.20
CA ASP A 149 -5.00 -8.85 1.75
C ASP A 149 -6.41 -8.76 1.20
N ARG A 150 -7.41 -9.11 2.00
CA ARG A 150 -8.82 -9.19 1.58
C ARG A 150 -9.57 -7.85 1.61
N PHE A 151 -8.86 -6.74 1.70
CA PHE A 151 -9.47 -5.41 1.77
C PHE A 151 -9.28 -4.65 0.46
N VAL A 152 -10.34 -3.98 0.03
CA VAL A 152 -10.34 -3.13 -1.18
C VAL A 152 -11.01 -1.80 -0.88
N GLU A 153 -10.56 -0.76 -1.57
CA GLU A 153 -11.24 0.52 -1.62
C GLU A 153 -11.99 0.66 -2.94
N LEU A 154 -13.23 1.10 -2.89
CA LEU A 154 -14.07 1.38 -4.05
C LEU A 154 -13.87 2.80 -4.59
N LYS A 155 -14.37 3.05 -5.80
CA LYS A 155 -14.36 4.38 -6.44
C LYS A 155 -15.04 5.49 -5.62
N ASN A 156 -16.01 5.14 -4.78
CA ASN A 156 -16.68 6.06 -3.83
C ASN A 156 -15.92 6.22 -2.49
N ASN A 157 -14.67 5.76 -2.40
CA ASN A 157 -13.82 5.74 -1.19
C ASN A 157 -14.34 4.86 -0.05
N LEU A 158 -15.29 3.96 -0.33
CA LEU A 158 -15.74 2.97 0.64
C LEU A 158 -14.74 1.82 0.77
N ILE A 159 -14.50 1.35 2.00
CA ILE A 159 -13.63 0.20 2.27
C ILE A 159 -14.48 -1.04 2.50
N ILE A 160 -14.08 -2.15 1.88
CA ILE A 160 -14.76 -3.44 2.00
C ILE A 160 -13.77 -4.50 2.43
N GLU A 161 -14.17 -5.33 3.40
CA GLU A 161 -13.55 -6.61 3.69
C GLU A 161 -14.23 -7.70 2.85
N VAL A 162 -13.52 -8.20 1.83
CA VAL A 162 -14.02 -9.26 0.94
C VAL A 162 -13.98 -10.60 1.68
N LYS A 163 -15.15 -11.22 1.84
CA LYS A 163 -15.32 -12.57 2.39
C LYS A 163 -15.48 -13.63 1.32
N ASN A 164 -15.97 -13.24 0.15
CA ASN A 164 -16.13 -14.14 -0.98
C ASN A 164 -16.10 -13.37 -2.31
N ILE A 165 -15.74 -14.08 -3.38
CA ILE A 165 -15.83 -13.60 -4.76
C ILE A 165 -16.69 -14.63 -5.50
N ALA A 166 -17.86 -14.23 -5.99
CA ALA A 166 -18.84 -15.14 -6.56
C ALA A 166 -19.45 -14.59 -7.85
N SER A 167 -20.02 -15.47 -8.66
CA SER A 167 -20.75 -15.07 -9.87
C SER A 167 -22.21 -14.75 -9.52
N CYS A 168 -22.72 -13.61 -9.98
CA CYS A 168 -24.14 -13.25 -9.93
C CYS A 168 -24.57 -12.68 -11.29
N LYS A 169 -25.63 -13.24 -11.87
CA LYS A 169 -26.19 -12.84 -13.18
C LYS A 169 -25.12 -12.77 -14.29
N ASN A 170 -24.26 -13.79 -14.37
CA ASN A 170 -23.12 -13.90 -15.30
C ASN A 170 -22.02 -12.82 -15.14
N SER A 171 -22.01 -12.07 -14.04
CA SER A 171 -20.97 -11.10 -13.72
C SER A 171 -20.30 -11.45 -12.40
N VAL A 172 -19.08 -10.95 -12.16
CA VAL A 172 -18.32 -11.25 -10.95
C VAL A 172 -18.58 -10.19 -9.88
N TRP A 173 -18.93 -10.65 -8.69
CA TRP A 173 -19.26 -9.80 -7.56
C TRP A 173 -18.44 -10.16 -6.33
N LEU A 174 -18.18 -9.16 -5.51
CA LEU A 174 -17.53 -9.23 -4.21
C LEU A 174 -18.61 -9.26 -3.14
N ILE A 175 -18.51 -10.20 -2.21
CA ILE A 175 -19.37 -10.30 -1.04
C ILE A 175 -18.53 -10.01 0.19
N GLY A 176 -18.97 -9.10 1.04
CA GLY A 176 -18.15 -8.63 2.13
C GLY A 176 -18.84 -7.73 3.14
N HIS A 177 -18.03 -7.21 4.06
CA HIS A 177 -18.49 -6.26 5.07
C HIS A 177 -17.97 -4.86 4.79
N ARG A 178 -18.76 -3.88 5.18
CA ARG A 178 -18.46 -2.47 5.02
C ARG A 178 -17.62 -1.93 6.17
N TYR A 179 -16.63 -1.09 5.84
CA TYR A 179 -15.74 -0.42 6.78
C TYR A 179 -15.72 1.09 6.55
N SER A 180 -15.67 1.83 7.65
CA SER A 180 -15.54 3.28 7.68
C SER A 180 -14.12 3.70 8.06
N LYS A 181 -13.61 4.77 7.44
CA LYS A 181 -12.35 5.42 7.81
C LYS A 181 -12.55 6.25 9.09
N ARG A 182 -11.57 6.20 9.98
CA ARG A 182 -11.52 6.93 11.26
C ARG A 182 -10.28 7.85 11.27
N ASP A 183 -9.71 8.08 12.45
CA ASP A 183 -8.58 8.96 12.67
C ASP A 183 -7.30 8.54 11.92
N SER A 184 -6.40 9.50 11.76
CA SER A 184 -5.03 9.23 11.30
C SER A 184 -4.30 8.28 12.24
N PHE A 185 -3.52 7.35 11.68
CA PHE A 185 -2.65 6.45 12.43
C PHE A 185 -1.50 7.20 13.13
N TYR A 186 -0.89 8.18 12.47
CA TYR A 186 0.11 9.08 13.04
C TYR A 186 -0.09 10.53 12.56
N SER A 187 0.48 11.48 13.30
CA SER A 187 0.41 12.92 12.99
C SER A 187 1.75 13.57 12.66
N LYS A 188 2.87 12.84 12.86
CA LYS A 188 4.22 13.30 12.54
C LYS A 188 4.83 12.37 11.48
N PRO A 189 5.56 12.90 10.48
CA PRO A 189 5.84 14.32 10.23
C PRO A 189 4.63 15.11 9.69
N CYS A 190 3.58 14.42 9.28
CA CYS A 190 2.29 14.97 8.86
C CYS A 190 1.17 13.97 9.19
N LEU A 191 -0.08 14.37 8.97
CA LEU A 191 -1.23 13.48 9.14
C LEU A 191 -1.17 12.32 8.16
N SER A 192 -1.21 11.10 8.67
CA SER A 192 -1.14 9.89 7.85
C SER A 192 -2.34 9.72 6.92
N SER A 193 -3.49 10.35 7.23
CA SER A 193 -4.66 10.40 6.35
C SER A 193 -4.39 11.08 5.01
N LEU A 194 -3.41 11.98 4.92
CA LEU A 194 -3.00 12.59 3.64
C LEU A 194 -2.44 11.55 2.65
N PHE A 195 -1.97 10.42 3.18
CA PHE A 195 -1.44 9.29 2.43
C PHE A 195 -2.36 8.06 2.52
N ASP A 196 -3.66 8.27 2.82
CA ASP A 196 -4.68 7.22 2.98
C ASP A 196 -4.35 6.15 4.05
N ILE A 197 -3.51 6.49 5.03
CA ILE A 197 -3.18 5.61 6.16
C ILE A 197 -4.03 6.03 7.36
N GLN A 198 -5.05 5.24 7.69
CA GLN A 198 -6.03 5.57 8.74
C GLN A 198 -6.46 4.33 9.50
N TYR A 199 -7.00 4.55 10.71
CA TYR A 199 -7.77 3.51 11.38
C TYR A 199 -9.05 3.23 10.60
N ILE A 200 -9.47 1.97 10.59
CA ILE A 200 -10.74 1.55 10.00
C ILE A 200 -11.55 0.75 11.02
N GLU A 201 -12.87 0.85 10.89
CA GLU A 201 -13.81 0.16 11.76
C GLU A 201 -14.95 -0.44 10.95
N LYS A 202 -15.36 -1.65 11.32
CA LYS A 202 -16.48 -2.36 10.71
C LYS A 202 -17.77 -1.64 11.06
N GLU A 203 -18.55 -1.22 10.06
CA GLU A 203 -19.79 -0.46 10.31
C GLU A 203 -20.90 -1.35 10.87
N ASN A 204 -21.09 -2.52 10.27
CA ASN A 204 -22.13 -3.48 10.65
C ASN A 204 -21.67 -4.91 10.36
N ASN A 205 -22.41 -5.91 10.85
CA ASN A 205 -22.16 -7.32 10.55
C ASN A 205 -22.92 -7.83 9.32
N LEU A 206 -23.57 -6.93 8.56
CA LEU A 206 -24.32 -7.31 7.37
C LEU A 206 -23.35 -7.61 6.23
N LEU A 207 -23.72 -8.60 5.41
CA LEU A 207 -23.03 -8.88 4.16
C LEU A 207 -23.74 -8.11 3.05
N GLU A 208 -22.94 -7.42 2.25
CA GLU A 208 -23.36 -6.66 1.09
C GLU A 208 -22.59 -7.14 -0.14
N VAL A 209 -23.07 -6.77 -1.33
CA VAL A 209 -22.54 -7.25 -2.61
C VAL A 209 -22.16 -6.05 -3.49
N TRP A 210 -20.98 -6.10 -4.10
CA TRP A 210 -20.47 -5.06 -4.99
C TRP A 210 -19.84 -5.65 -6.24
N ASN A 211 -20.03 -4.99 -7.38
CA ASN A 211 -19.44 -5.43 -8.64
C ASN A 211 -17.90 -5.28 -8.58
N ILE A 212 -17.16 -6.22 -9.15
CA ILE A 212 -15.69 -6.17 -9.12
C ILE A 212 -15.09 -4.93 -9.83
N ASP A 213 -15.78 -4.38 -10.83
CA ASP A 213 -15.34 -3.24 -11.66
C ASP A 213 -15.35 -1.90 -10.90
N VAL A 214 -15.99 -1.85 -9.73
CA VAL A 214 -16.01 -0.65 -8.88
C VAL A 214 -14.80 -0.57 -7.95
N ILE A 215 -13.93 -1.58 -7.92
CA ILE A 215 -12.66 -1.52 -7.17
C ILE A 215 -11.80 -0.40 -7.72
N LYS A 216 -11.35 0.49 -6.83
CA LYS A 216 -10.35 1.53 -7.12
C LYS A 216 -8.95 1.00 -6.85
N ARG A 217 -8.73 0.37 -5.69
CA ARG A 217 -7.42 -0.18 -5.30
C ARG A 217 -7.51 -1.25 -4.21
N LYS A 218 -6.48 -2.10 -4.15
CA LYS A 218 -6.25 -3.00 -3.01
C LYS A 218 -5.68 -2.25 -1.81
N LEU A 219 -6.11 -2.63 -0.62
CA LEU A 219 -5.57 -2.14 0.65
C LEU A 219 -4.86 -3.27 1.40
N VAL A 220 -3.81 -2.91 2.13
CA VAL A 220 -3.19 -3.78 3.14
C VAL A 220 -3.74 -3.36 4.49
N VAL A 221 -4.38 -4.27 5.23
CA VAL A 221 -4.92 -3.97 6.56
C VAL A 221 -4.15 -4.76 7.61
N LEU A 222 -3.64 -4.05 8.61
CA LEU A 222 -2.86 -4.65 9.70
C LEU A 222 -3.52 -4.36 11.05
N PRO A 223 -3.57 -5.33 11.97
CA PRO A 223 -4.03 -5.09 13.33
C PRO A 223 -3.02 -4.27 14.12
N TYR A 224 -3.53 -3.34 14.93
CA TYR A 224 -2.77 -2.58 15.91
C TYR A 224 -3.59 -2.44 17.19
N LYS A 225 -3.13 -3.10 18.26
CA LYS A 225 -3.89 -3.25 19.50
C LYS A 225 -5.26 -3.87 19.21
N HIS A 226 -6.36 -3.21 19.57
CA HIS A 226 -7.74 -3.65 19.29
C HIS A 226 -8.36 -2.97 18.07
N LYS A 227 -7.56 -2.29 17.24
CA LYS A 227 -8.03 -1.57 16.04
C LYS A 227 -7.36 -2.12 14.78
N LEU A 228 -7.95 -1.81 13.63
CA LEU A 228 -7.39 -2.12 12.31
C LEU A 228 -6.88 -0.83 11.66
N VAL A 229 -5.76 -0.92 10.96
CA VAL A 229 -5.17 0.19 10.21
C VAL A 229 -5.08 -0.20 8.75
N SER A 230 -5.62 0.63 7.86
CA SER A 230 -5.51 0.45 6.42
C SER A 230 -4.33 1.21 5.85
N PHE A 231 -3.65 0.59 4.89
CA PHE A 231 -2.57 1.17 4.09
C PHE A 231 -2.89 0.99 2.61
N PRO A 232 -2.72 2.01 1.75
CA PRO A 232 -2.80 1.82 0.31
C PRO A 232 -1.64 0.94 -0.17
N LEU A 233 -1.91 0.07 -1.16
CA LEU A 233 -0.84 -0.65 -1.84
C LEU A 233 0.04 0.35 -2.62
N LEU A 234 1.35 0.33 -2.39
CA LEU A 234 2.29 1.35 -2.84
C LEU A 234 2.71 1.13 -4.30
N HIS A 235 2.74 -0.11 -4.76
CA HIS A 235 3.07 -0.48 -6.14
C HIS A 235 1.76 -0.65 -6.92
N MET A 236 1.22 0.46 -7.42
CA MET A 236 0.20 0.50 -8.48
C MET A 236 0.32 1.79 -9.27
#